data_AF-A0A2V6MNB6-F1
#
_entry.id   AF-A0A2V6MNB6-F1
#
_cell.length_a   1.000
_cell.length_b   1.000
_cell.length_c   1.000
_cell.angle_alpha   90.00
_cell.angle_beta   90.00
_cell.angle_gamma   90.00
#
_symmetry.space_group_name_H-M   'P 1'
#
loop_
_entity.id
_entity.type
_entity.pdbx_description
1 polymer ?
#
loop_
_entity_poly.entity_id
_entity_poly.type
_entity_poly.pdbx_seq_one_letter_code
_entity_poly.pdbx_strand_id
1 'polypeptide(L)'
;MSLRRMRRVPLYFILTLCALVSCERKHPAARVTEPSSSPASPTPIQSIAAPSAQPSQTPTSDFAQIAQSIRPAVIIVSVFDETGHLTANGHGFFVSDDGKFIADRSVIAGGVNAVAKAADGAIYNVSGALAQAAAQNLVLLKADATRTLPFLAASAKALPDIGGNVAVVLSQVERANSGVLEEKISGRFSDEAGEWFDLAPVLPKTSAGAPVIDQRGEVIGIVTFRAGNNSCAMRPAAIAGTLLAQVSSNMIATWENLTTSSHLTTPTATRSPTPAKIPVRGSKLIYAPAPRYPTEARQSRGAGQSSGSFRVLFDTNGNAVAVQTMRSTGNPSLDQAAVAALHEWRSEPGREWSLVVPITFKP
;
A
#
# COMPACT_ATOMS: atom_id res chain seq x y z
N MET A 1 -53.62 31.70 40.83
CA MET A 1 -53.48 31.82 39.36
C MET A 1 -52.38 30.87 38.87
N SER A 2 -52.78 30.00 37.96
CA SER A 2 -52.05 29.04 37.09
C SER A 2 -50.52 28.88 37.17
N LEU A 3 -50.08 27.64 37.42
CA LEU A 3 -48.74 27.12 37.07
C LEU A 3 -48.68 26.78 35.57
N ARG A 4 -47.65 27.25 34.85
CA ARG A 4 -47.26 26.73 33.51
C ARG A 4 -45.92 25.99 33.60
N ARG A 5 -45.97 24.65 33.44
CA ARG A 5 -44.84 23.80 33.05
C ARG A 5 -44.70 23.81 31.52
N MET A 6 -43.51 24.05 30.99
CA MET A 6 -43.16 23.75 29.59
C MET A 6 -42.74 22.28 29.47
N ARG A 7 -43.32 21.59 28.47
CA ARG A 7 -43.03 20.19 28.12
C ARG A 7 -42.47 20.16 26.68
N ARG A 8 -41.52 19.24 26.48
CA ARG A 8 -40.78 18.94 25.25
C ARG A 8 -41.69 18.51 24.08
N VAL A 9 -41.24 18.76 22.85
CA VAL A 9 -41.84 18.30 21.59
C VAL A 9 -40.85 17.36 20.88
N PRO A 10 -41.29 16.18 20.39
CA PRO A 10 -40.63 15.47 19.30
C PRO A 10 -41.51 15.53 18.03
N LEU A 11 -40.89 15.62 16.85
CA LEU A 11 -41.61 15.55 15.57
C LEU A 11 -40.94 14.51 14.66
N TYR A 12 -41.67 13.42 14.42
CA TYR A 12 -41.45 12.44 13.37
C TYR A 12 -41.93 13.02 12.03
N PHE A 13 -41.22 12.71 10.93
CA PHE A 13 -41.72 12.93 9.57
C PHE A 13 -41.73 11.60 8.80
N ILE A 14 -42.86 11.34 8.15
CA ILE A 14 -43.27 10.12 7.45
C ILE A 14 -43.72 10.52 6.02
N LEU A 15 -43.43 9.64 5.05
CA LEU A 15 -43.95 9.50 3.66
C LEU A 15 -43.68 10.68 2.67
N THR A 16 -43.53 10.47 1.35
CA THR A 16 -44.45 9.78 0.43
C THR A 16 -43.79 9.30 -0.89
N LEU A 17 -44.39 8.25 -1.44
CA LEU A 17 -44.20 7.59 -2.75
C LEU A 17 -45.06 8.29 -3.84
N CYS A 18 -44.56 8.45 -5.07
CA CYS A 18 -45.36 8.89 -6.23
C CYS A 18 -45.16 7.97 -7.44
N ALA A 19 -46.26 7.43 -7.95
CA ALA A 19 -46.39 6.76 -9.24
C ALA A 19 -47.33 7.58 -10.13
N LEU A 20 -47.06 7.69 -11.43
CA LEU A 20 -48.02 8.20 -12.41
C LEU A 20 -47.98 7.39 -13.72
N VAL A 21 -49.19 7.22 -14.24
CA VAL A 21 -49.66 6.35 -15.33
C VAL A 21 -49.75 7.12 -16.66
N SER A 22 -49.67 6.34 -17.75
CA SER A 22 -49.71 6.65 -19.19
C SER A 22 -50.84 7.55 -19.71
N CYS A 23 -50.60 8.13 -20.91
CA CYS A 23 -51.66 8.46 -21.88
C CYS A 23 -51.15 8.37 -23.33
N GLU A 24 -51.94 7.72 -24.20
CA GLU A 24 -51.76 7.46 -25.63
C GLU A 24 -52.04 8.68 -26.54
N ARG A 25 -51.53 8.63 -27.79
CA ARG A 25 -52.14 9.31 -28.95
C ARG A 25 -51.96 8.52 -30.26
N LYS A 26 -53.10 8.15 -30.87
CA LYS A 26 -53.30 7.54 -32.21
C LYS A 26 -53.11 8.53 -33.36
N HIS A 27 -52.80 8.03 -34.57
CA HIS A 27 -53.31 8.47 -35.90
C HIS A 27 -53.29 7.28 -36.91
N PRO A 28 -54.06 7.32 -38.04
CA PRO A 28 -54.72 6.14 -38.60
C PRO A 28 -54.30 5.67 -40.02
N ALA A 29 -54.66 4.40 -40.29
CA ALA A 29 -55.22 3.75 -41.49
C ALA A 29 -54.61 3.90 -42.91
N ALA A 30 -54.21 2.74 -43.49
CA ALA A 30 -54.77 2.20 -44.75
C ALA A 30 -54.49 0.69 -44.88
N ARG A 31 -55.46 -0.05 -45.42
CA ARG A 31 -55.58 -1.52 -45.53
C ARG A 31 -55.53 -1.94 -47.02
N VAL A 32 -55.26 -3.24 -47.26
CA VAL A 32 -55.84 -4.19 -48.26
C VAL A 32 -54.71 -4.90 -49.06
N THR A 33 -54.56 -6.23 -49.21
CA THR A 33 -55.41 -7.48 -49.18
C THR A 33 -54.47 -8.71 -48.93
N GLU A 34 -54.74 -9.65 -48.00
CA GLU A 34 -55.30 -11.04 -48.14
C GLU A 34 -54.45 -12.12 -48.87
N PRO A 35 -54.64 -13.46 -48.64
CA PRO A 35 -55.21 -14.18 -47.48
C PRO A 35 -54.47 -15.49 -47.04
N SER A 36 -54.72 -15.86 -45.77
CA SER A 36 -54.95 -17.19 -45.13
C SER A 36 -54.49 -18.53 -45.76
N SER A 37 -53.79 -19.37 -44.98
CA SER A 37 -54.31 -20.65 -44.39
C SER A 37 -53.24 -21.44 -43.60
N SER A 38 -53.67 -22.06 -42.49
CA SER A 38 -52.94 -22.96 -41.56
C SER A 38 -53.13 -24.45 -41.97
N PRO A 39 -52.70 -25.50 -41.22
CA PRO A 39 -51.57 -25.70 -40.27
C PRO A 39 -50.84 -27.07 -40.49
N ALA A 40 -49.67 -27.30 -39.86
CA ALA A 40 -49.21 -28.67 -39.48
C ALA A 40 -48.04 -28.63 -38.48
N SER A 41 -48.20 -29.26 -37.32
CA SER A 41 -47.16 -29.45 -36.29
C SER A 41 -46.14 -30.53 -36.70
N PRO A 42 -44.87 -30.45 -36.23
CA PRO A 42 -44.22 -31.68 -35.78
C PRO A 42 -43.32 -31.55 -34.53
N THR A 43 -43.46 -32.56 -33.67
CA THR A 43 -42.50 -33.27 -32.77
C THR A 43 -41.52 -32.54 -31.83
N PRO A 44 -41.32 -33.06 -30.58
CA PRO A 44 -40.37 -32.52 -29.61
C PRO A 44 -38.94 -33.00 -29.88
N ILE A 45 -37.99 -32.06 -29.96
CA ILE A 45 -36.56 -32.38 -29.96
C ILE A 45 -36.11 -32.56 -28.50
N GLN A 46 -35.62 -33.75 -28.19
CA GLN A 46 -34.97 -34.07 -26.93
C GLN A 46 -33.72 -33.19 -26.73
N SER A 47 -33.72 -32.42 -25.65
CA SER A 47 -32.57 -31.66 -25.19
C SER A 47 -31.61 -32.61 -24.45
N ILE A 48 -30.46 -32.89 -25.06
CA ILE A 48 -29.36 -33.59 -24.39
C ILE A 48 -28.74 -32.59 -23.42
N ALA A 49 -29.01 -32.76 -22.12
CA ALA A 49 -28.38 -32.01 -21.06
C ALA A 49 -26.89 -32.36 -21.00
N ALA A 50 -26.03 -31.39 -21.29
CA ALA A 50 -24.61 -31.46 -20.94
C ALA A 50 -24.50 -31.51 -19.40
N PRO A 51 -23.62 -32.37 -18.83
CA PRO A 51 -23.45 -32.41 -17.39
C PRO A 51 -22.91 -31.07 -16.89
N SER A 52 -23.68 -30.41 -16.03
CA SER A 52 -23.29 -29.21 -15.31
C SER A 52 -21.95 -29.43 -14.60
N ALA A 53 -20.93 -28.69 -15.02
CA ALA A 53 -19.66 -28.62 -14.30
C ALA A 53 -19.95 -28.12 -12.87
N GLN A 54 -19.81 -29.02 -11.90
CA GLN A 54 -19.86 -28.70 -10.48
C GLN A 54 -18.76 -27.68 -10.17
N PRO A 55 -19.01 -26.61 -9.38
CA PRO A 55 -17.97 -25.66 -9.00
C PRO A 55 -16.85 -26.43 -8.31
N SER A 56 -15.68 -26.48 -8.93
CA SER A 56 -14.47 -27.01 -8.32
C SER A 56 -14.16 -26.13 -7.11
N GLN A 57 -14.40 -26.65 -5.91
CA GLN A 57 -13.89 -26.04 -4.68
C GLN A 57 -12.37 -26.01 -4.81
N THR A 58 -11.82 -24.80 -4.96
CA THR A 58 -10.38 -24.58 -4.98
C THR A 58 -9.82 -25.11 -3.65
N PRO A 59 -8.79 -25.98 -3.64
CA PRO A 59 -8.21 -26.46 -2.40
C PRO A 59 -7.74 -25.26 -1.57
N THR A 60 -8.28 -25.10 -0.36
CA THR A 60 -7.80 -24.13 0.62
C THR A 60 -6.33 -24.41 0.86
N SER A 61 -5.44 -23.46 0.50
CA SER A 61 -4.00 -23.61 0.74
C SER A 61 -3.70 -23.80 2.23
N ASP A 62 -2.71 -24.63 2.55
CA ASP A 62 -2.22 -24.87 3.92
C ASP A 62 -1.92 -23.55 4.65
N PHE A 63 -1.39 -22.55 3.93
CA PHE A 63 -1.13 -21.22 4.47
C PHE A 63 -2.40 -20.46 4.87
N ALA A 64 -3.49 -20.60 4.12
CA ALA A 64 -4.74 -19.93 4.42
C ALA A 64 -5.35 -20.45 5.73
N GLN A 65 -5.23 -21.76 5.98
CA GLN A 65 -5.67 -22.39 7.22
C GLN A 65 -4.80 -21.97 8.41
N ILE A 66 -3.47 -22.02 8.26
CA ILE A 66 -2.51 -21.58 9.30
C ILE A 66 -2.71 -20.10 9.64
N ALA A 67 -2.88 -19.25 8.64
CA ALA A 67 -3.08 -17.82 8.88
C ALA A 67 -4.32 -17.53 9.72
N GLN A 68 -5.33 -18.41 9.74
CA GLN A 68 -6.54 -18.21 10.52
C GLN A 68 -6.28 -18.13 12.03
N SER A 69 -5.26 -18.84 12.55
CA SER A 69 -4.85 -18.76 13.96
C SER A 69 -3.99 -17.52 14.26
N ILE A 70 -3.35 -16.95 13.24
CA ILE A 70 -2.39 -15.83 13.36
C ILE A 70 -3.10 -14.47 13.23
N ARG A 71 -4.11 -14.39 12.36
CA ARG A 71 -4.86 -13.17 12.04
C ARG A 71 -5.35 -12.35 13.24
N PRO A 72 -5.81 -12.95 14.37
CA PRO A 72 -6.24 -12.16 15.52
C PRO A 72 -5.16 -11.20 16.07
N ALA A 73 -3.88 -11.53 15.88
CA ALA A 73 -2.75 -10.70 16.31
C ALA A 73 -2.30 -9.66 15.27
N VAL A 74 -2.84 -9.70 14.04
CA VAL A 74 -2.45 -8.82 12.93
C VAL A 74 -3.43 -7.64 12.82
N ILE A 75 -2.88 -6.43 12.89
CA ILE A 75 -3.62 -5.19 13.04
C ILE A 75 -3.39 -4.23 11.87
N ILE A 76 -4.29 -3.25 11.75
CA ILE A 76 -4.07 -2.03 10.96
C ILE A 76 -3.66 -0.91 11.91
N VAL A 77 -2.61 -0.19 11.54
CA VAL A 77 -2.11 0.99 12.26
C VAL A 77 -2.43 2.21 11.41
N SER A 78 -3.23 3.13 11.97
CA SER A 78 -3.57 4.41 11.35
C SER A 78 -2.95 5.53 12.15
N VAL A 79 -2.15 6.37 11.51
CA VAL A 79 -1.38 7.44 12.15
C VAL A 79 -1.91 8.80 11.70
N PHE A 80 -1.97 9.75 12.63
CA PHE A 80 -2.55 11.08 12.45
C PHE A 80 -1.56 12.18 12.86
N ASP A 81 -1.62 13.31 12.18
CA ASP A 81 -0.88 14.52 12.55
C ASP A 81 -1.60 15.33 13.65
N GLU A 82 -1.01 16.47 14.03
CA GLU A 82 -1.53 17.40 15.04
C GLU A 82 -2.93 17.95 14.71
N THR A 83 -3.30 17.96 13.43
CA THR A 83 -4.63 18.42 12.97
C THR A 83 -5.67 17.30 12.96
N GLY A 84 -5.26 16.06 13.26
CA GLY A 84 -6.11 14.87 13.21
C GLY A 84 -6.26 14.29 11.79
N HIS A 85 -5.47 14.74 10.82
CA HIS A 85 -5.50 14.21 9.46
C HIS A 85 -4.70 12.91 9.38
N LEU A 86 -5.23 11.92 8.64
CA LEU A 86 -4.57 10.62 8.45
C LEU A 86 -3.31 10.80 7.58
N THR A 87 -2.14 10.55 8.16
CA THR A 87 -0.84 10.69 7.47
C THR A 87 -0.35 9.36 6.90
N ALA A 88 -0.66 8.25 7.57
CA ALA A 88 -0.25 6.93 7.13
C ALA A 88 -1.22 5.85 7.61
N ASN A 89 -1.24 4.76 6.84
CA ASN A 89 -1.93 3.52 7.18
C ASN A 89 -1.04 2.35 6.76
N GLY A 90 -0.93 1.33 7.62
CA GLY A 90 -0.13 0.15 7.35
C GLY A 90 -0.47 -1.01 8.28
N HIS A 91 0.23 -2.14 8.10
CA HIS A 91 0.04 -3.29 8.97
C HIS A 91 0.98 -3.24 10.18
N GLY A 92 0.60 -4.01 11.20
CA GLY A 92 1.46 -4.39 12.29
C GLY A 92 0.96 -5.68 12.91
N PHE A 93 1.69 -6.20 13.90
CA PHE A 93 1.24 -7.36 14.67
C PHE A 93 1.72 -7.29 16.12
N PHE A 94 0.86 -7.72 17.04
CA PHE A 94 1.19 -7.79 18.45
C PHE A 94 2.28 -8.84 18.69
N VAL A 95 3.24 -8.47 19.54
CA VAL A 95 4.37 -9.32 19.99
C VAL A 95 4.36 -9.56 21.50
N SER A 96 3.37 -9.01 22.20
CA SER A 96 3.09 -9.28 23.60
C SER A 96 1.60 -9.14 23.91
N ASP A 97 1.16 -9.78 24.99
CA ASP A 97 -0.22 -9.73 25.47
C ASP A 97 -0.63 -8.37 26.06
N ASP A 98 0.33 -7.59 26.54
CA ASP A 98 0.14 -6.22 27.04
C ASP A 98 0.12 -5.16 25.93
N GLY A 99 0.13 -5.56 24.65
CA GLY A 99 -0.10 -4.65 23.53
C GLY A 99 1.14 -3.99 22.94
N LYS A 100 2.34 -4.55 23.14
CA LYS A 100 3.49 -4.17 22.31
C LYS A 100 3.31 -4.78 20.92
N PHE A 101 3.59 -4.01 19.87
CA PHE A 101 3.44 -4.48 18.50
C PHE A 101 4.53 -3.91 17.60
N ILE A 102 4.85 -4.67 16.55
CA ILE A 102 5.81 -4.26 15.53
C ILE A 102 5.04 -3.67 14.34
N ALA A 103 5.61 -2.62 13.74
CA ALA A 103 5.16 -2.05 12.48
C ALA A 103 6.36 -1.55 11.66
N ASP A 104 6.12 -1.23 10.39
CA ASP A 104 7.08 -0.50 9.57
C ASP A 104 7.25 0.93 10.09
N ARG A 105 8.49 1.40 10.23
CA ARG A 105 8.77 2.73 10.79
C ARG A 105 8.29 3.88 9.90
N SER A 106 8.03 3.66 8.61
CA SER A 106 7.46 4.73 7.77
C SER A 106 6.04 5.13 8.18
N VAL A 107 5.30 4.26 8.90
CA VAL A 107 3.92 4.59 9.32
C VAL A 107 3.86 5.71 10.35
N ILE A 108 4.92 5.90 11.15
CA ILE A 108 4.93 6.91 12.22
C ILE A 108 5.52 8.26 11.78
N ALA A 109 5.93 8.40 10.51
CA ALA A 109 6.53 9.62 10.00
C ALA A 109 5.52 10.78 10.01
N GLY A 110 5.84 11.86 10.72
CA GLY A 110 4.95 13.04 10.86
C GLY A 110 3.69 12.81 11.70
N GLY A 111 3.60 11.67 12.38
CA GLY A 111 2.50 11.34 13.27
C GLY A 111 2.74 11.82 14.70
N VAL A 112 1.68 12.30 15.34
CA VAL A 112 1.67 12.61 16.79
C VAL A 112 0.67 11.76 17.56
N ASN A 113 -0.17 11.01 16.84
CA ASN A 113 -1.14 10.09 17.41
C ASN A 113 -1.36 8.91 16.44
N ALA A 114 -1.75 7.75 16.97
CA ALA A 114 -2.19 6.64 16.14
C ALA A 114 -3.20 5.76 16.86
N VAL A 115 -3.93 4.99 16.06
CA VAL A 115 -4.81 3.92 16.53
C VAL A 115 -4.43 2.59 15.87
N ALA A 116 -4.52 1.52 16.65
CA ALA A 116 -4.36 0.15 16.21
C ALA A 116 -5.74 -0.52 16.16
N LYS A 117 -6.16 -0.99 14.99
CA LYS A 117 -7.43 -1.70 14.80
C LYS A 117 -7.18 -3.20 14.61
N ALA A 118 -7.76 -4.00 15.48
CA ALA A 118 -7.65 -5.45 15.46
C ALA A 118 -8.73 -6.13 14.62
N ALA A 119 -8.53 -7.41 14.34
CA ALA A 119 -9.41 -8.21 13.47
C ALA A 119 -10.83 -8.38 14.01
N ASP A 120 -11.02 -8.31 15.33
CA ASP A 120 -12.33 -8.31 16.00
C ASP A 120 -13.04 -6.94 15.92
N GLY A 121 -12.40 -5.94 15.31
CA GLY A 121 -12.90 -4.57 15.21
C GLY A 121 -12.56 -3.68 16.40
N ALA A 122 -11.90 -4.20 17.44
CA ALA A 122 -11.44 -3.39 18.56
C ALA A 122 -10.40 -2.36 18.10
N ILE A 123 -10.47 -1.16 18.68
CA ILE A 123 -9.56 -0.06 18.37
C ILE A 123 -8.85 0.34 19.65
N TYR A 124 -7.53 0.40 19.59
CA TYR A 124 -6.65 0.77 20.69
C TYR A 124 -5.92 2.06 20.35
N ASN A 125 -5.85 2.98 21.30
CA ASN A 125 -4.95 4.13 21.17
C ASN A 125 -3.50 3.63 21.22
N VAL A 126 -2.61 4.26 20.45
CA VAL A 126 -1.18 3.94 20.47
C VAL A 126 -0.46 4.99 21.30
N SER A 127 0.08 4.56 22.44
CA SER A 127 0.80 5.42 23.39
C SER A 127 2.09 6.00 22.79
N GLY A 128 2.67 5.35 21.79
CA GLY A 128 3.86 5.83 21.07
C GLY A 128 4.88 4.72 20.82
N ALA A 129 6.10 5.12 20.45
CA ALA A 129 7.22 4.23 20.22
C ALA A 129 7.96 3.90 21.52
N LEU A 130 8.28 2.62 21.69
CA LEU A 130 9.14 2.10 22.75
C LEU A 130 10.59 1.96 22.24
N ALA A 131 10.76 1.42 21.03
CA ALA A 131 12.07 1.20 20.43
C ALA A 131 11.99 1.33 18.90
N GLN A 132 13.11 1.70 18.27
CA GLN A 132 13.19 1.87 16.82
C GLN A 132 14.45 1.21 16.26
N ALA A 133 14.29 0.53 15.13
CA ALA A 133 15.37 -0.04 14.33
C ALA A 133 15.39 0.69 12.99
N ALA A 134 15.95 1.91 12.99
CA ALA A 134 15.86 2.83 11.85
C ALA A 134 16.50 2.26 10.58
N ALA A 135 17.61 1.53 10.70
CA ALA A 135 18.29 0.90 9.57
C ALA A 135 17.41 -0.18 8.91
N GLN A 136 16.67 -0.94 9.72
CA GLN A 136 15.76 -2.00 9.26
C GLN A 136 14.36 -1.46 8.91
N ASN A 137 14.12 -0.17 9.10
CA ASN A 137 12.83 0.50 8.95
C ASN A 137 11.71 -0.13 9.80
N LEU A 138 12.00 -0.48 11.05
CA LEU A 138 11.03 -1.07 11.98
C LEU A 138 10.88 -0.24 13.26
N VAL A 139 9.70 -0.32 13.86
CA VAL A 139 9.38 0.29 15.15
C VAL A 139 8.61 -0.70 16.03
N LEU A 140 8.92 -0.66 17.33
CA LEU A 140 8.12 -1.28 18.38
C LEU A 140 7.25 -0.20 19.03
N LEU A 141 5.94 -0.36 18.94
CA LEU A 141 4.92 0.56 19.45
C LEU A 141 4.15 -0.08 20.61
N LYS A 142 3.49 0.76 21.41
CA LYS A 142 2.61 0.32 22.50
C LYS A 142 1.17 0.73 22.24
N ALA A 143 0.27 -0.24 22.17
CA ALA A 143 -1.16 -0.01 22.24
C ALA A 143 -1.62 0.04 23.70
N ASP A 144 -2.56 0.93 24.02
CA ASP A 144 -3.23 0.98 25.30
C ASP A 144 -4.38 -0.02 25.32
N ALA A 145 -4.12 -1.18 25.92
CA ALA A 145 -5.06 -2.29 26.00
C ALA A 145 -5.33 -2.64 27.46
N THR A 146 -6.60 -2.71 27.82
CA THR A 146 -7.08 -3.10 29.15
C THR A 146 -7.32 -4.59 29.29
N ARG A 147 -7.23 -5.34 28.18
CA ARG A 147 -7.39 -6.78 28.10
C ARG A 147 -6.13 -7.42 27.53
N THR A 148 -5.92 -8.70 27.83
CA THR A 148 -4.88 -9.50 27.18
C THR A 148 -5.15 -9.60 25.67
N LEU A 149 -4.11 -9.40 24.88
CA LEU A 149 -4.16 -9.43 23.42
C LEU A 149 -3.54 -10.72 22.85
N PRO A 150 -4.08 -11.26 21.75
CA PRO A 150 -3.38 -12.29 21.00
C PRO A 150 -2.09 -11.71 20.42
N PHE A 151 -0.99 -12.46 20.48
CA PHE A 151 0.31 -12.01 19.99
C PHE A 151 1.08 -13.15 19.33
N LEU A 152 2.09 -12.77 18.54
CA LEU A 152 2.95 -13.70 17.81
C LEU A 152 4.38 -13.64 18.34
N ALA A 153 5.00 -14.80 18.49
CA ALA A 153 6.42 -14.89 18.76
C ALA A 153 7.21 -14.76 17.46
N ALA A 154 8.13 -13.79 17.41
CA ALA A 154 9.07 -13.65 16.31
C ALA A 154 10.15 -14.74 16.39
N SER A 155 10.32 -15.52 15.33
CA SER A 155 11.28 -16.60 15.27
C SER A 155 12.71 -16.07 15.06
N ALA A 156 13.66 -16.66 15.79
CA ALA A 156 15.10 -16.48 15.55
C ALA A 156 15.67 -17.51 14.57
N LYS A 157 14.81 -18.36 13.98
CA LYS A 157 15.24 -19.39 13.03
C LYS A 157 15.75 -18.77 11.74
N ALA A 158 16.74 -19.42 11.14
CA ALA A 158 17.20 -19.09 9.80
C ALA A 158 16.04 -19.16 8.79
N LEU A 159 16.00 -18.20 7.87
CA LEU A 159 14.98 -18.17 6.82
C LEU A 159 15.24 -19.27 5.80
N PRO A 160 14.18 -19.77 5.12
CA PRO A 160 14.34 -20.68 4.01
C PRO A 160 15.23 -20.10 2.91
N ASP A 161 15.90 -20.98 2.17
CA ASP A 161 16.70 -20.58 1.01
C ASP A 161 15.84 -20.03 -0.13
N ILE A 162 16.51 -19.45 -1.13
CA ILE A 162 15.86 -18.99 -2.36
C ILE A 162 15.01 -20.13 -2.95
N GLY A 163 13.77 -19.79 -3.24
CA GLY A 163 12.75 -20.72 -3.70
C GLY A 163 11.89 -21.33 -2.61
N GLY A 164 12.14 -21.04 -1.33
CA GLY A 164 11.25 -21.39 -0.23
C GLY A 164 9.91 -20.65 -0.32
N ASN A 165 8.84 -21.36 0.04
CA ASN A 165 7.49 -20.81 0.10
C ASN A 165 7.25 -20.18 1.47
N VAL A 166 6.64 -19.00 1.46
CA VAL A 166 6.27 -18.24 2.66
C VAL A 166 4.89 -17.62 2.45
N ALA A 167 4.27 -17.14 3.51
CA ALA A 167 3.04 -16.38 3.39
C ALA A 167 3.10 -15.06 4.18
N VAL A 168 2.65 -13.99 3.55
CA VAL A 168 2.48 -12.68 4.18
C VAL A 168 1.05 -12.59 4.69
N VAL A 169 0.89 -12.41 6.00
CA VAL A 169 -0.44 -12.35 6.62
C VAL A 169 -0.86 -10.89 6.79
N LEU A 170 -1.87 -10.47 6.04
CA LEU A 170 -2.41 -9.11 6.08
C LEU A 170 -3.60 -9.04 7.06
N SER A 171 -3.81 -7.86 7.63
CA SER A 171 -4.99 -7.63 8.49
C SER A 171 -6.28 -7.67 7.66
N GLN A 172 -7.30 -8.36 8.16
CA GLN A 172 -8.62 -8.47 7.50
C GLN A 172 -9.60 -7.35 7.86
N VAL A 173 -9.13 -6.34 8.59
CA VAL A 173 -9.91 -5.16 8.95
C VAL A 173 -10.50 -4.48 7.71
N GLU A 174 -9.77 -4.53 6.60
CA GLU A 174 -10.24 -4.13 5.27
C GLU A 174 -10.83 -5.36 4.56
N ARG A 175 -12.15 -5.52 4.63
CA ARG A 175 -12.94 -6.68 4.12
C ARG A 175 -12.73 -7.04 2.63
N ALA A 176 -11.99 -6.23 1.87
CA ALA A 176 -11.85 -6.36 0.43
C ALA A 176 -10.68 -7.26 -0.03
N ASN A 177 -9.70 -7.57 0.84
CA ASN A 177 -8.47 -8.24 0.42
C ASN A 177 -8.37 -9.68 0.96
N SER A 178 -7.85 -10.60 0.14
CA SER A 178 -7.37 -11.90 0.60
C SER A 178 -6.32 -11.65 1.69
N GLY A 179 -6.63 -12.01 2.94
CA GLY A 179 -5.80 -11.68 4.11
C GLY A 179 -4.47 -12.43 4.19
N VAL A 180 -4.09 -13.14 3.13
CA VAL A 180 -2.87 -13.93 3.02
C VAL A 180 -2.39 -13.83 1.58
N LEU A 181 -1.10 -13.49 1.41
CA LEU A 181 -0.40 -13.55 0.13
C LEU A 181 0.62 -14.68 0.21
N GLU A 182 0.50 -15.67 -0.66
CA GLU A 182 1.45 -16.77 -0.75
C GLU A 182 2.57 -16.42 -1.73
N GLU A 183 3.78 -16.42 -1.22
CA GLU A 183 4.93 -15.81 -1.86
C GLU A 183 6.10 -16.78 -1.89
N LYS A 184 7.02 -16.55 -2.83
CA LYS A 184 8.26 -17.30 -2.94
C LYS A 184 9.45 -16.38 -2.68
N ILE A 185 10.43 -16.85 -1.91
CA ILE A 185 11.69 -16.12 -1.75
C ILE A 185 12.43 -16.14 -3.09
N SER A 186 12.60 -14.98 -3.72
CA SER A 186 13.19 -14.85 -5.05
C SER A 186 14.65 -14.41 -5.00
N GLY A 187 15.07 -13.73 -3.94
CA GLY A 187 16.44 -13.28 -3.75
C GLY A 187 16.80 -13.09 -2.29
N ARG A 188 18.09 -13.26 -1.97
CA ARG A 188 18.67 -13.01 -0.65
C ARG A 188 19.82 -12.03 -0.81
N PHE A 189 19.80 -10.99 0.01
CA PHE A 189 20.71 -9.87 -0.09
C PHE A 189 21.14 -9.41 1.30
N SER A 190 22.12 -8.49 1.36
CA SER A 190 22.55 -7.87 2.60
C SER A 190 22.88 -6.40 2.36
N ASP A 191 22.51 -5.56 3.31
CA ASP A 191 22.90 -4.16 3.37
C ASP A 191 23.45 -3.82 4.77
N GLU A 192 23.73 -2.54 5.03
CA GLU A 192 24.22 -2.07 6.34
C GLU A 192 23.25 -2.41 7.49
N ALA A 193 21.97 -2.65 7.19
CA ALA A 193 20.95 -3.03 8.16
C ALA A 193 20.81 -4.55 8.33
N GLY A 194 21.64 -5.34 7.64
CA GLY A 194 21.65 -6.80 7.69
C GLY A 194 20.95 -7.45 6.50
N GLU A 195 20.57 -8.72 6.67
CA GLU A 195 19.95 -9.49 5.59
C GLU A 195 18.55 -8.99 5.26
N TRP A 196 18.19 -9.09 3.98
CA TRP A 196 16.84 -8.86 3.47
C TRP A 196 16.59 -9.73 2.24
N PHE A 197 15.32 -9.97 1.95
CA PHE A 197 14.88 -10.94 0.97
C PHE A 197 13.82 -10.33 0.06
N ASP A 198 13.95 -10.56 -1.23
CA ASP A 198 12.89 -10.27 -2.19
C ASP A 198 11.90 -11.42 -2.24
N LEU A 199 10.64 -11.06 -2.40
CA LEU A 199 9.53 -11.98 -2.60
C LEU A 199 8.98 -11.84 -4.02
N ALA A 200 8.48 -12.93 -4.56
CA ALA A 200 7.81 -12.99 -5.84
C ALA A 200 6.44 -13.67 -5.70
N PRO A 201 5.34 -13.02 -6.14
CA PRO A 201 5.25 -11.66 -6.71
C PRO A 201 5.75 -10.48 -5.84
N VAL A 202 5.97 -9.32 -6.48
CA VAL A 202 6.41 -8.11 -5.77
C VAL A 202 5.30 -7.63 -4.83
N LEU A 203 5.65 -7.44 -3.56
CA LEU A 203 4.71 -6.98 -2.55
C LEU A 203 4.32 -5.51 -2.72
N PRO A 204 3.02 -5.16 -2.58
CA PRO A 204 2.60 -3.77 -2.57
C PRO A 204 3.10 -3.05 -1.32
N LYS A 205 3.27 -1.72 -1.42
CA LYS A 205 3.67 -0.87 -0.29
C LYS A 205 2.74 -1.03 0.93
N THR A 206 1.45 -1.26 0.68
CA THR A 206 0.46 -1.43 1.73
C THR A 206 0.73 -2.62 2.63
N SER A 207 1.49 -3.64 2.18
CA SER A 207 1.86 -4.81 2.97
C SER A 207 2.92 -4.54 4.05
N ALA A 208 3.52 -3.34 4.09
CA ALA A 208 4.55 -3.00 5.06
C ALA A 208 4.06 -3.18 6.52
N GLY A 209 4.92 -3.76 7.35
CA GLY A 209 4.66 -4.12 8.74
C GLY A 209 3.95 -5.46 8.94
N ALA A 210 3.50 -6.13 7.88
CA ALA A 210 2.86 -7.44 7.99
C ALA A 210 3.87 -8.54 8.38
N PRO A 211 3.46 -9.52 9.20
CA PRO A 211 4.29 -10.69 9.48
C PRO A 211 4.35 -11.64 8.29
N VAL A 212 5.51 -12.28 8.13
CA VAL A 212 5.75 -13.35 7.14
C VAL A 212 5.96 -14.67 7.87
N ILE A 213 5.22 -15.70 7.46
CA ILE A 213 5.17 -17.00 8.11
C ILE A 213 5.72 -18.11 7.21
N ASP A 214 6.24 -19.16 7.84
CA ASP A 214 6.58 -20.41 7.16
C ASP A 214 5.39 -21.40 7.15
N GLN A 215 5.59 -22.58 6.56
CA GLN A 215 4.58 -23.65 6.47
C GLN A 215 4.17 -24.24 7.83
N ARG A 216 4.83 -23.87 8.93
CA ARG A 216 4.49 -24.28 10.30
C ARG A 216 3.76 -23.16 11.06
N GLY A 217 3.60 -21.98 10.44
CA GLY A 217 3.02 -20.81 11.07
C GLY A 217 3.97 -20.02 11.96
N GLU A 218 5.27 -20.29 11.90
CA GLU A 218 6.27 -19.51 12.64
C GLU A 218 6.49 -18.17 11.91
N VAL A 219 6.50 -17.05 12.66
CA VAL A 219 6.84 -15.73 12.09
C VAL A 219 8.34 -15.66 11.85
N ILE A 220 8.76 -15.83 10.60
CA ILE A 220 10.18 -15.85 10.18
C ILE A 220 10.64 -14.52 9.59
N GLY A 221 9.70 -13.66 9.18
CA GLY A 221 10.02 -12.36 8.60
C GLY A 221 8.99 -11.29 8.89
N ILE A 222 9.37 -10.06 8.56
CA ILE A 222 8.52 -8.87 8.65
C ILE A 222 8.68 -8.12 7.33
N VAL A 223 7.55 -7.73 6.73
CA VAL A 223 7.57 -6.91 5.52
C VAL A 223 7.98 -5.49 5.90
N THR A 224 8.98 -4.95 5.21
CA THR A 224 9.50 -3.60 5.42
C THR A 224 9.47 -2.82 4.12
N PHE A 225 8.99 -1.58 4.19
CA PHE A 225 9.05 -0.64 3.08
C PHE A 225 10.47 -0.15 2.90
N ARG A 226 10.92 -0.10 1.64
CA ARG A 226 12.23 0.41 1.26
C ARG A 226 12.02 1.68 0.44
N ALA A 227 12.23 2.82 1.07
CA ALA A 227 11.98 4.13 0.45
C ALA A 227 12.81 4.35 -0.83
N GLY A 228 14.04 3.81 -0.89
CA GLY A 228 14.94 4.00 -2.04
C GLY A 228 14.47 3.35 -3.35
N ASN A 229 13.65 2.30 -3.30
CA ASN A 229 13.12 1.60 -4.46
C ASN A 229 11.57 1.57 -4.49
N ASN A 230 10.92 2.23 -3.52
CA ASN A 230 9.48 2.22 -3.28
C ASN A 230 8.87 0.79 -3.32
N SER A 231 9.63 -0.21 -2.86
CA SER A 231 9.19 -1.60 -2.81
C SER A 231 9.13 -2.08 -1.36
N CYS A 232 8.43 -3.17 -1.15
CA CYS A 232 8.51 -3.95 0.07
C CYS A 232 9.56 -5.05 -0.07
N ALA A 233 10.22 -5.38 1.02
CA ALA A 233 11.10 -6.54 1.14
C ALA A 233 10.84 -7.22 2.49
N MET A 234 11.21 -8.48 2.60
CA MET A 234 11.14 -9.20 3.86
C MET A 234 12.47 -9.06 4.61
N ARG A 235 12.42 -8.71 5.90
CA ARG A 235 13.56 -8.81 6.82
C ARG A 235 13.33 -9.91 7.86
N PRO A 236 14.39 -10.54 8.41
CA PRO A 236 14.27 -11.56 9.45
C PRO A 236 13.48 -11.09 10.67
N ALA A 237 12.60 -11.94 11.20
CA ALA A 237 11.79 -11.61 12.38
C ALA A 237 12.61 -11.45 13.66
N ALA A 238 13.84 -11.99 13.72
CA ALA A 238 14.74 -11.89 14.87
C ALA A 238 14.96 -10.45 15.37
N ILE A 239 14.87 -9.44 14.48
CA ILE A 239 14.95 -8.02 14.84
C ILE A 239 13.88 -7.58 15.85
N ALA A 240 12.69 -8.21 15.84
CA ALA A 240 11.65 -7.92 16.82
C ALA A 240 12.09 -8.34 18.24
N GLY A 241 12.84 -9.44 18.37
CA GLY A 241 13.45 -9.84 19.64
C GLY A 241 14.46 -8.80 20.14
N THR A 242 15.29 -8.26 19.24
CA THR A 242 16.23 -7.18 19.57
C THR A 242 15.52 -5.91 20.04
N LEU A 243 14.42 -5.53 19.37
CA LEU A 243 13.60 -4.38 19.78
C LEU A 243 12.94 -4.60 21.14
N LEU A 244 12.40 -5.79 21.39
CA LEU A 244 11.80 -6.14 22.68
C LEU A 244 12.82 -6.12 23.81
N ALA A 245 14.04 -6.59 23.57
CA ALA A 245 15.12 -6.60 24.56
C ALA A 245 15.59 -5.18 24.96
N GLN A 246 15.33 -4.17 24.14
CA GLN A 246 15.63 -2.76 24.46
C GLN A 246 14.62 -2.14 25.43
N VAL A 247 13.46 -2.76 25.63
CA VAL A 247 12.38 -2.21 26.46
C VAL A 247 12.56 -2.64 27.91
N SER A 248 12.79 -1.65 28.78
CA SER A 248 12.76 -1.82 30.23
C SER A 248 11.34 -1.67 30.78
N SER A 249 11.07 -2.23 31.96
CA SER A 249 9.74 -2.25 32.58
C SER A 249 9.17 -0.86 32.94
N ASN A 250 10.04 0.16 33.04
CA ASN A 250 9.67 1.55 33.32
C ASN A 250 9.72 2.45 32.07
N MET A 251 9.96 1.90 30.89
CA MET A 251 10.00 2.67 29.65
C MET A 251 8.60 3.18 29.29
N ILE A 252 8.51 4.49 29.05
CA ILE A 252 7.27 5.15 28.62
C ILE A 252 7.31 5.29 27.10
N ALA A 253 6.25 4.82 26.43
CA ALA A 253 6.08 5.00 25.00
C ALA A 253 5.86 6.48 24.67
N THR A 254 6.55 7.00 23.64
CA THR A 254 6.48 8.43 23.28
C THR A 254 6.36 8.66 21.78
N TRP A 255 5.71 9.77 21.41
CA TRP A 255 5.67 10.30 20.04
C TRP A 255 6.78 11.33 19.78
N GLU A 256 7.35 11.93 20.82
CA GLU A 256 8.28 13.09 20.75
C GLU A 256 9.65 12.79 20.10
N ASN A 257 10.08 11.53 20.05
CA ASN A 257 11.34 11.14 19.39
C ASN A 257 11.24 11.04 17.85
N LEU A 258 10.15 11.52 17.25
CA LEU A 258 9.90 11.48 15.80
C LEU A 258 9.99 12.85 15.13
N THR A 259 10.05 13.93 15.91
CA THR A 259 10.20 15.30 15.43
C THR A 259 11.66 15.75 15.48
N THR A 260 12.48 15.27 14.54
CA THR A 260 13.63 16.06 14.08
C THR A 260 13.35 16.56 12.66
N SER A 261 12.26 17.32 12.52
CA SER A 261 12.18 18.34 11.49
C SER A 261 12.89 19.57 12.04
N SER A 262 14.10 19.84 11.55
CA SER A 262 14.74 21.13 11.74
C SER A 262 13.87 22.22 11.09
N HIS A 263 13.06 22.87 11.91
CA HIS A 263 12.34 24.08 11.55
C HIS A 263 13.33 25.21 11.26
N LEU A 264 12.98 26.00 10.26
CA LEU A 264 13.75 27.11 9.72
C LEU A 264 14.07 28.16 10.80
N THR A 265 15.28 28.72 10.70
CA THR A 265 15.50 30.15 10.96
C THR A 265 15.84 30.82 9.63
N THR A 266 14.93 31.64 9.16
CA THR A 266 15.15 32.57 8.04
C THR A 266 15.85 33.82 8.59
N PRO A 267 16.82 34.39 7.85
CA PRO A 267 16.75 35.83 7.61
C PRO A 267 16.55 36.12 6.12
N THR A 268 15.59 37.01 5.91
CA THR A 268 15.18 37.69 4.68
C THR A 268 16.33 38.09 3.74
N ALA A 269 16.23 37.70 2.45
CA ALA A 269 16.73 38.49 1.33
C ALA A 269 15.96 38.15 0.03
N THR A 270 15.16 39.14 -0.39
CA THR A 270 14.79 39.62 -1.74
C THR A 270 14.70 38.65 -2.94
N ARG A 271 13.50 38.71 -3.56
CA ARG A 271 13.04 38.10 -4.83
C ARG A 271 14.00 38.27 -6.02
N SER A 272 14.18 37.21 -6.84
CA SER A 272 13.61 37.06 -8.21
C SER A 272 14.16 35.83 -8.97
N PRO A 273 13.49 35.34 -10.03
CA PRO A 273 13.46 33.92 -10.41
C PRO A 273 14.39 33.54 -11.57
N THR A 274 15.10 32.41 -11.47
CA THR A 274 15.71 31.66 -12.61
C THR A 274 16.04 30.21 -12.16
N PRO A 275 16.31 29.25 -13.06
CA PRO A 275 15.64 27.96 -13.12
C PRO A 275 16.29 26.90 -12.22
N ALA A 276 15.45 25.99 -11.72
CA ALA A 276 15.79 24.91 -10.81
C ALA A 276 17.03 24.10 -11.25
N LYS A 277 18.13 24.28 -10.52
CA LYS A 277 19.14 23.23 -10.34
C LYS A 277 18.53 22.12 -9.50
N ILE A 278 18.61 20.90 -10.02
CA ILE A 278 18.36 19.65 -9.28
C ILE A 278 19.23 19.70 -7.99
N PRO A 279 18.67 19.55 -6.78
CA PRO A 279 19.49 19.50 -5.58
C PRO A 279 20.14 18.12 -5.51
N VAL A 280 21.40 18.03 -5.94
CA VAL A 280 22.21 16.81 -5.81
C VAL A 280 23.04 16.94 -4.53
N ARG A 281 22.59 16.34 -3.42
CA ARG A 281 23.47 16.05 -2.29
C ARG A 281 24.12 14.68 -2.53
N GLY A 282 25.44 14.67 -2.79
CA GLY A 282 26.27 13.48 -2.97
C GLY A 282 26.40 12.97 -4.41
N SER A 283 26.60 13.85 -5.40
CA SER A 283 26.51 13.53 -6.83
C SER A 283 27.59 12.55 -7.33
N LYS A 284 27.32 11.24 -7.24
CA LYS A 284 28.04 10.18 -7.98
C LYS A 284 27.75 10.21 -9.49
N LEU A 285 27.09 11.24 -10.02
CA LEU A 285 26.70 11.37 -11.43
C LEU A 285 27.72 12.23 -12.16
N ILE A 286 28.38 11.64 -13.17
CA ILE A 286 29.39 12.33 -13.99
C ILE A 286 28.79 12.89 -15.28
N TYR A 287 27.67 12.34 -15.76
CA TYR A 287 26.97 12.82 -16.95
C TYR A 287 25.46 12.56 -16.81
N ALA A 288 24.65 13.61 -16.89
CA ALA A 288 23.20 13.53 -16.68
C ALA A 288 22.45 14.51 -17.59
N PRO A 289 22.36 14.24 -18.92
CA PRO A 289 21.62 15.09 -19.84
C PRO A 289 20.13 15.13 -19.48
N ALA A 290 19.54 16.31 -19.58
CA ALA A 290 18.09 16.48 -19.40
C ALA A 290 17.32 15.92 -20.62
N PRO A 291 16.15 15.30 -20.42
CA PRO A 291 15.29 14.86 -21.51
C PRO A 291 14.88 16.01 -22.42
N ARG A 292 15.00 15.81 -23.73
CA ARG A 292 14.50 16.77 -24.73
C ARG A 292 12.99 16.63 -24.86
N TYR A 293 12.28 17.74 -24.96
CA TYR A 293 10.83 17.74 -25.18
C TYR A 293 10.52 17.34 -26.65
N PRO A 294 9.80 16.23 -26.91
CA PRO A 294 9.44 15.80 -28.27
C PRO A 294 8.50 16.77 -28.96
N THR A 295 8.73 17.02 -30.26
CA THR A 295 7.93 17.95 -31.07
C THR A 295 6.48 17.51 -31.21
N GLU A 296 6.22 16.21 -31.21
CA GLU A 296 4.90 15.60 -31.37
C GLU A 296 4.02 15.88 -30.14
N ALA A 297 4.62 15.86 -28.94
CA ALA A 297 3.96 16.18 -27.67
C ALA A 297 3.68 17.69 -27.51
N ARG A 298 4.18 18.53 -28.42
CA ARG A 298 3.96 19.99 -28.41
C ARG A 298 2.70 20.39 -29.17
N GLN A 299 2.24 19.56 -30.11
CA GLN A 299 1.12 19.85 -31.00
C GLN A 299 -0.24 19.42 -30.41
N SER A 300 -0.24 18.51 -29.43
CA SER A 300 -1.44 18.14 -28.67
C SER A 300 -1.83 19.27 -27.72
N ARG A 301 -2.79 20.11 -28.13
CA ARG A 301 -3.41 21.14 -27.27
C ARG A 301 -3.97 20.50 -26.00
N GLY A 302 -3.32 20.73 -24.87
CA GLY A 302 -3.77 20.23 -23.55
C GLY A 302 -2.65 19.85 -22.58
N ALA A 303 -1.37 19.84 -22.99
CA ALA A 303 -0.27 19.49 -22.10
C ALA A 303 0.03 20.61 -21.09
N GLY A 304 -0.67 20.58 -19.95
CA GLY A 304 -0.17 21.18 -18.72
C GLY A 304 1.17 20.57 -18.31
N GLN A 305 1.76 21.09 -17.22
CA GLN A 305 3.01 20.56 -16.69
C GLN A 305 2.89 19.06 -16.35
N SER A 306 3.50 18.20 -17.16
CA SER A 306 3.47 16.75 -16.99
C SER A 306 4.71 16.30 -16.22
N SER A 307 4.49 15.61 -15.09
CA SER A 307 5.58 15.09 -14.25
C SER A 307 5.51 13.58 -14.16
N GLY A 308 6.65 12.92 -14.36
CA GLY A 308 6.84 11.48 -14.20
C GLY A 308 7.99 11.17 -13.25
N SER A 309 8.14 9.91 -12.88
CA SER A 309 9.23 9.43 -12.04
C SER A 309 9.81 8.16 -12.63
N PHE A 310 11.12 8.14 -12.79
CA PHE A 310 11.84 7.07 -13.48
C PHE A 310 13.00 6.60 -12.63
N ARG A 311 13.21 5.30 -12.56
CA ARG A 311 14.33 4.69 -11.83
C ARG A 311 15.42 4.31 -12.82
N VAL A 312 16.64 4.78 -12.59
CA VAL A 312 17.83 4.39 -13.37
C VAL A 312 18.68 3.45 -12.53
N LEU A 313 19.04 2.30 -13.08
CA LEU A 313 20.00 1.36 -12.51
C LEU A 313 21.36 1.55 -13.17
N PHE A 314 22.40 1.77 -12.37
CA PHE A 314 23.78 1.86 -12.82
C PHE A 314 24.55 0.58 -12.50
N ASP A 315 25.29 0.07 -13.48
CA ASP A 315 26.21 -1.05 -13.30
C ASP A 315 27.51 -0.62 -12.58
N THR A 316 28.41 -1.57 -12.38
CA THR A 316 29.70 -1.32 -11.71
C THR A 316 30.64 -0.40 -12.50
N ASN A 317 30.44 -0.27 -13.81
CA ASN A 317 31.19 0.63 -14.68
C ASN A 317 30.58 2.04 -14.71
N GLY A 318 29.44 2.24 -14.03
CA GLY A 318 28.75 3.52 -13.97
C GLY A 318 27.79 3.76 -15.15
N ASN A 319 27.46 2.76 -15.97
CA ASN A 319 26.52 2.88 -17.08
C ASN A 319 25.08 2.68 -16.62
N ALA A 320 24.15 3.48 -17.15
CA ALA A 320 22.72 3.25 -16.97
C ALA A 320 22.26 2.02 -17.77
N VAL A 321 22.11 0.88 -17.10
CA VAL A 321 21.77 -0.41 -17.71
C VAL A 321 20.27 -0.68 -17.78
N ALA A 322 19.47 -0.04 -16.93
CA ALA A 322 18.02 -0.15 -16.97
C ALA A 322 17.36 1.16 -16.54
N VAL A 323 16.29 1.54 -17.25
CA VAL A 323 15.40 2.63 -16.85
C VAL A 323 13.98 2.08 -16.70
N GLN A 324 13.41 2.22 -15.51
CA GLN A 324 12.05 1.77 -15.20
C GLN A 324 11.13 2.97 -14.97
N THR A 325 9.97 2.98 -15.62
CA THR A 325 8.94 4.00 -15.38
C THR A 325 8.18 3.67 -14.10
N MET A 326 8.43 4.41 -13.03
CA MET A 326 7.74 4.25 -11.73
C MET A 326 6.38 4.97 -11.74
N ARG A 327 6.35 6.16 -12.36
CA ARG A 327 5.13 6.94 -12.59
C ARG A 327 5.23 7.58 -13.97
N SER A 328 4.31 7.20 -14.85
CA SER A 328 4.19 7.80 -16.18
C SER A 328 3.86 9.30 -16.05
N THR A 329 4.34 10.08 -17.01
CA THR A 329 3.99 11.49 -17.21
C THR A 329 2.55 11.68 -17.71
N GLY A 330 1.85 10.57 -18.02
CA GLY A 330 0.53 10.55 -18.66
C GLY A 330 0.60 10.69 -20.18
N ASN A 331 1.80 10.81 -20.76
CA ASN A 331 2.02 10.88 -22.20
C ASN A 331 3.16 9.93 -22.61
N PRO A 332 2.87 8.89 -23.43
CA PRO A 332 3.88 7.92 -23.88
C PRO A 332 5.09 8.54 -24.57
N SER A 333 4.92 9.63 -25.34
CA SER A 333 6.02 10.32 -26.00
C SER A 333 6.95 11.00 -25.00
N LEU A 334 6.40 11.60 -23.94
CA LEU A 334 7.19 12.22 -22.87
C LEU A 334 7.90 11.16 -22.00
N ASP A 335 7.26 10.01 -21.79
CA ASP A 335 7.87 8.89 -21.08
C ASP A 335 9.05 8.31 -21.86
N GLN A 336 8.89 8.10 -23.17
CA GLN A 336 9.95 7.61 -24.02
C GLN A 336 11.13 8.59 -24.08
N ALA A 337 10.87 9.89 -24.14
CA ALA A 337 11.92 10.91 -24.11
C ALA A 337 12.68 10.93 -22.78
N ALA A 338 11.98 10.76 -21.66
CA ALA A 338 12.60 10.62 -20.35
C ALA A 338 13.47 9.35 -20.27
N VAL A 339 12.94 8.20 -20.69
CA VAL A 339 13.67 6.93 -20.70
C VAL A 339 14.92 7.00 -21.56
N ALA A 340 14.82 7.55 -22.78
CA ALA A 340 15.96 7.68 -23.69
C ALA A 340 17.09 8.54 -23.08
N ALA A 341 16.75 9.69 -22.52
CA ALA A 341 17.75 10.56 -21.89
C ALA A 341 18.37 9.94 -20.64
N LEU A 342 17.59 9.19 -19.85
CA LEU A 342 18.09 8.53 -18.65
C LEU A 342 19.02 7.35 -18.94
N HIS A 343 18.86 6.68 -20.09
CA HIS A 343 19.83 5.66 -20.55
C HIS A 343 21.20 6.25 -20.91
N GLU A 344 21.25 7.55 -21.25
CA GLU A 344 22.51 8.24 -21.52
C GLU A 344 23.24 8.63 -20.23
N TRP A 345 22.61 8.55 -19.05
CA TRP A 345 23.25 8.96 -17.81
C TRP A 345 24.44 8.07 -17.46
N ARG A 346 25.45 8.68 -16.83
CA ARG A 346 26.64 8.00 -16.32
C ARG A 346 26.93 8.42 -14.89
N SER A 347 27.42 7.46 -14.12
CA SER A 347 27.88 7.62 -12.75
C SER A 347 29.35 7.28 -12.60
N GLU A 348 29.96 7.67 -11.48
CA GLU A 348 31.30 7.25 -11.12
C GLU A 348 31.33 5.70 -11.00
N PRO A 349 32.36 5.04 -11.57
CA PRO A 349 32.53 3.59 -11.41
C PRO A 349 32.56 3.17 -9.94
N GLY A 350 31.99 2.01 -9.62
CA GLY A 350 31.93 1.52 -8.24
C GLY A 350 30.95 0.38 -8.06
N ARG A 351 30.31 0.28 -6.90
CA ARG A 351 29.21 -0.68 -6.69
C ARG A 351 27.98 -0.27 -7.50
N GLU A 352 27.25 -1.26 -7.98
CA GLU A 352 25.94 -1.06 -8.60
C GLU A 352 25.01 -0.30 -7.66
N TRP A 353 24.21 0.60 -8.23
CA TRP A 353 23.32 1.45 -7.46
C TRP A 353 22.20 1.99 -8.34
N SER A 354 21.11 2.45 -7.75
CA SER A 354 19.98 3.00 -8.50
C SER A 354 19.54 4.36 -7.97
N LEU A 355 19.01 5.20 -8.85
CA LEU A 355 18.48 6.52 -8.53
C LEU A 355 17.06 6.67 -9.07
N VAL A 356 16.14 7.22 -8.28
CA VAL A 356 14.82 7.64 -8.75
C VAL A 356 14.87 9.13 -9.07
N VAL A 357 14.53 9.49 -10.31
CA VAL A 357 14.60 10.84 -10.84
C VAL A 357 13.17 11.34 -11.15
N PRO A 358 12.69 12.40 -10.49
CA PRO A 358 11.49 13.09 -10.92
C PRO A 358 11.80 13.95 -12.14
N ILE A 359 11.03 13.78 -13.22
CA ILE A 359 11.17 14.56 -14.45
C ILE A 359 9.87 15.33 -14.68
N THR A 360 9.97 16.64 -14.80
CA THR A 360 8.86 17.53 -15.12
C THR A 360 9.10 18.18 -16.47
N PHE A 361 8.24 17.89 -17.43
CA PHE A 361 8.25 18.54 -18.74
C PHE A 361 7.48 19.86 -18.69
N LYS A 362 8.09 20.91 -19.25
CA LYS A 362 7.51 22.24 -19.42
C LYS A 362 7.43 22.53 -20.94
N PRO A 363 6.27 22.90 -21.50
CA PRO A 363 6.09 23.12 -22.95
C PRO A 363 6.91 24.28 -23.55
#